data_AF-A0A8D9BU56-F1
#
_entry.id   AF-A0A8D9BU56-F1
#
_cell.length_a   1.000
_cell.length_b   1.000
_cell.length_c   1.000
_cell.angle_alpha   90.00
_cell.angle_beta   90.00
_cell.angle_gamma   90.00
#
_symmetry.space_group_name_H-M   'P 1'
#
loop_
_entity.id
_entity.type
_entity.pdbx_description
1 polymer ?
#
loop_
_entity_poly.entity_id
_entity_poly.type
_entity_poly.pdbx_seq_one_letter_code
_entity_poly.pdbx_strand_id
1 'polypeptide(L)'
;MRITTVLLSFLYAEYQCQEFYRLATNYSKNIPPSKYTGKEMEVLISLFINRVSAVDESKEEISLDVFLQLYWTDERITIDNTSLTDQVELTWARDHSFWTPDLYIRQLREMRILSLFQDMASVRLYKNSTLRVSTGATVIIKCDMDFSLYPLDVQTCNVDFSSYKYTVADMHFRWKDDPPLSFPSDFGDGYRLPRYVVSFTTEKANHTIYYGEGNHIPFVVPHPASLSKPHNLLRRR
;
A
#
# COMPACT_ATOMS: atom_id res chain seq x y z
N MET A 1 -8.13 -72.19 2.40
CA MET A 1 -7.63 -71.03 1.62
C MET A 1 -7.76 -69.80 2.53
N ARG A 2 -6.66 -69.41 3.19
CA ARG A 2 -6.62 -68.30 4.17
C ARG A 2 -6.17 -67.04 3.43
N ILE A 3 -7.00 -66.00 3.44
CA ILE A 3 -6.66 -64.68 2.91
C ILE A 3 -6.13 -63.86 4.09
N THR A 4 -4.82 -63.70 4.16
CA THR A 4 -4.13 -62.81 5.10
C THR A 4 -4.17 -61.39 4.55
N THR A 5 -4.91 -60.53 5.22
CA THR A 5 -4.96 -59.08 4.95
C THR A 5 -3.63 -58.46 5.38
N VAL A 6 -2.83 -58.00 4.41
CA VAL A 6 -1.64 -57.19 4.68
C VAL A 6 -2.11 -55.79 5.06
N LEU A 7 -1.98 -55.46 6.35
CA LEU A 7 -2.06 -54.08 6.83
C LEU A 7 -0.88 -53.31 6.22
N LEU A 8 -1.14 -52.63 5.11
CA LEU A 8 -0.31 -51.54 4.61
C LEU A 8 -0.29 -50.45 5.70
N SER A 9 0.77 -50.45 6.50
CA SER A 9 1.16 -49.28 7.29
C SER A 9 1.45 -48.16 6.30
N PHE A 10 0.44 -47.34 6.01
CA PHE A 10 0.63 -46.03 5.41
C PHE A 10 1.45 -45.21 6.40
N LEU A 11 2.75 -45.17 6.18
CA LEU A 11 3.61 -44.12 6.70
C LEU A 11 3.05 -42.81 6.15
N TYR A 12 2.27 -42.11 6.97
CA TYR A 12 2.02 -40.69 6.78
C TYR A 12 3.37 -39.99 6.90
N ALA A 13 4.02 -39.76 5.76
CA ALA A 13 5.06 -38.76 5.68
C ALA A 13 4.37 -37.42 5.92
N GLU A 14 4.47 -36.89 7.14
CA GLU A 14 4.23 -35.48 7.39
C GLU A 14 5.17 -34.71 6.47
N TYR A 15 4.62 -34.14 5.40
CA TYR A 15 5.31 -33.10 4.64
C TYR A 15 5.44 -31.90 5.59
N GLN A 16 6.55 -31.84 6.32
CA GLN A 16 6.93 -30.67 7.07
C GLN A 16 7.14 -29.53 6.06
N CYS A 17 6.13 -28.66 5.90
CA CYS A 17 6.32 -27.38 5.25
C CYS A 17 7.37 -26.65 6.09
N GLN A 18 8.59 -26.49 5.56
CA GLN A 18 9.63 -25.75 6.23
C GLN A 18 9.16 -24.30 6.33
N GLU A 19 8.68 -23.90 7.51
CA GLU A 19 8.30 -22.52 7.76
C GLU A 19 9.57 -21.68 7.77
N PHE A 20 9.67 -20.77 6.81
CA PHE A 20 10.84 -19.90 6.65
C PHE A 20 10.92 -18.81 7.73
N TYR A 21 9.92 -18.70 8.59
CA TYR A 21 9.83 -17.72 9.65
C TYR A 21 9.20 -18.32 10.90
N ARG A 22 9.49 -17.71 12.06
CA ARG A 22 8.90 -18.04 13.36
C ARG A 22 8.26 -16.80 13.93
N LEU A 23 7.10 -17.00 14.55
CA LEU A 23 6.41 -15.98 15.33
C LEU A 23 6.81 -16.10 16.80
N ALA A 24 6.88 -14.98 17.51
CA ALA A 24 7.02 -14.98 18.96
C ALA A 24 5.89 -15.80 19.62
N THR A 25 6.18 -16.44 20.75
CA THR A 25 5.23 -17.33 21.46
C THR A 25 3.92 -16.63 21.87
N ASN A 26 3.96 -15.31 22.07
CA ASN A 26 2.82 -14.46 22.40
C ASN A 26 2.37 -13.57 21.23
N TYR A 27 2.68 -13.96 19.99
CA TYR A 27 2.30 -13.17 18.82
C TYR A 27 0.77 -13.04 18.72
N SER A 28 0.30 -11.81 18.59
CA SER A 28 -1.09 -11.51 18.31
C SER A 28 -1.17 -10.50 17.18
N LYS A 29 -1.82 -10.91 16.08
CA LYS A 29 -2.08 -10.06 14.91
C LYS A 29 -3.02 -8.89 15.19
N ASN A 30 -3.69 -8.88 16.34
CA ASN A 30 -4.63 -7.83 16.72
C ASN A 30 -3.94 -6.69 17.49
N ILE A 31 -2.67 -6.88 17.87
CA ILE A 31 -1.89 -5.90 18.62
C ILE A 31 -0.81 -5.36 17.68
N PRO A 32 -0.73 -4.03 17.47
CA PRO A 32 0.31 -3.46 16.63
C PRO A 32 1.69 -3.66 17.25
N PRO A 33 2.76 -3.75 16.44
CA PRO A 33 4.12 -3.87 16.95
C PRO A 33 4.54 -2.72 17.88
N SER A 34 4.00 -1.50 17.68
CA SER A 34 4.29 -0.34 18.54
C SER A 34 3.91 -0.55 20.01
N LYS A 35 2.84 -1.28 20.30
CA LYS A 35 2.46 -1.63 21.69
C LYS A 35 3.38 -2.67 22.31
N TYR A 36 4.03 -3.50 21.50
CA TYR A 36 5.01 -4.49 21.96
C TYR A 36 6.36 -3.84 22.26
N THR A 37 6.83 -2.94 21.39
CA THR A 37 8.13 -2.25 21.54
C THR A 37 8.04 -1.03 22.47
N GLY A 38 6.84 -0.48 22.68
CA GLY A 38 6.62 0.78 23.39
C GLY A 38 7.08 2.01 22.60
N LYS A 39 7.34 1.86 21.29
CA LYS A 39 7.80 2.91 20.40
C LYS A 39 6.81 3.13 19.26
N GLU A 40 6.72 4.37 18.81
CA GLU A 40 5.98 4.72 17.60
C GLU A 40 6.52 3.93 16.40
N MET A 41 5.60 3.38 15.60
CA MET A 41 5.91 2.64 14.39
C MET A 41 5.87 3.54 13.15
N GLU A 42 6.89 3.44 12.30
CA GLU A 42 6.87 4.04 10.96
C GLU A 42 6.33 3.01 9.94
N VAL A 43 5.35 3.43 9.13
CA VAL A 43 4.85 2.65 7.99
C VAL A 43 5.18 3.39 6.70
N LEU A 44 5.98 2.78 5.84
CA LEU A 44 6.37 3.39 4.57
C LEU A 44 5.34 3.08 3.48
N ILE A 45 4.94 4.11 2.73
CA ILE A 45 4.06 4.04 1.58
C ILE A 45 4.88 4.18 0.30
N SER A 46 4.59 3.34 -0.68
CA SER A 46 5.05 3.44 -2.06
C SER A 46 3.86 3.20 -3.00
N LEU A 47 3.78 3.98 -4.07
CA LEU A 47 2.79 3.78 -5.12
C LEU A 47 3.49 3.47 -6.43
N PHE A 48 3.16 2.32 -7.02
CA PHE A 48 3.38 2.13 -8.44
C PHE A 48 2.11 2.54 -9.18
N ILE A 49 2.15 3.67 -9.86
CA ILE A 49 1.02 4.13 -10.65
C ILE A 49 1.14 3.44 -12.00
N ASN A 50 0.19 2.57 -12.33
CA ASN A 50 0.20 1.85 -13.60
C ASN A 50 -0.38 2.73 -14.71
N ARG A 51 -1.57 3.30 -14.47
CA ARG A 51 -2.19 4.27 -15.39
C ARG A 51 -3.23 5.16 -14.72
N VAL A 52 -3.50 6.30 -15.36
CA VAL A 52 -4.71 7.08 -15.13
C VAL A 52 -5.83 6.50 -15.99
N SER A 53 -6.85 5.94 -15.35
CA SER A 53 -7.94 5.24 -16.02
C SER A 53 -9.00 6.21 -16.56
N ALA A 54 -9.37 7.23 -15.78
CA ALA A 54 -10.36 8.22 -16.17
C ALA A 54 -10.25 9.51 -15.33
N VAL A 55 -10.77 10.60 -15.87
CA VAL A 55 -11.07 11.85 -15.16
C VAL A 55 -12.53 12.17 -15.46
N ASP A 56 -13.36 12.26 -14.42
CA ASP A 56 -14.79 12.59 -14.50
C ASP A 56 -15.01 13.95 -13.85
N GLU A 57 -15.19 14.98 -14.69
CA GLU A 57 -15.38 16.36 -14.25
C GLU A 57 -16.77 16.60 -13.66
N SER A 58 -17.77 15.84 -14.10
CA SER A 58 -19.13 15.98 -13.60
C SER A 58 -19.25 15.47 -12.17
N LYS A 59 -18.46 14.44 -11.84
CA LYS A 59 -18.37 13.89 -10.48
C LYS A 59 -17.21 14.44 -9.67
N GLU A 60 -16.33 15.22 -10.29
CA GLU A 60 -15.10 15.72 -9.67
C GLU A 60 -14.22 14.56 -9.15
N GLU A 61 -13.92 13.59 -10.02
CA GLU A 61 -13.23 12.35 -9.67
C GLU A 61 -12.08 12.03 -10.64
N ILE A 62 -11.04 11.38 -10.12
CA ILE A 62 -9.98 10.76 -10.92
C ILE A 62 -9.81 9.29 -10.52
N SER A 63 -9.71 8.44 -11.52
CA SER A 63 -9.55 6.99 -11.37
C SER A 63 -8.14 6.58 -11.76
N LEU A 64 -7.46 5.87 -10.85
CA LEU A 64 -6.08 5.42 -10.99
C LEU A 64 -6.01 3.91 -10.85
N ASP A 65 -5.29 3.22 -11.73
CA ASP A 65 -4.88 1.84 -11.51
C ASP A 65 -3.48 1.84 -10.92
N VAL A 66 -3.33 1.34 -9.68
CA VAL A 66 -2.09 1.42 -8.90
C VAL A 66 -1.74 0.07 -8.27
N PHE A 67 -0.46 -0.15 -7.96
CA PHE A 67 -0.05 -1.06 -6.90
C PHE A 67 0.33 -0.24 -5.67
N LEU A 68 -0.50 -0.33 -4.64
CA LEU A 68 -0.28 0.29 -3.35
C LEU A 68 0.60 -0.62 -2.50
N GLN A 69 1.73 -0.09 -2.02
CA GLN A 69 2.71 -0.82 -1.25
C GLN A 69 2.88 -0.21 0.13
N LEU A 70 2.79 -1.05 1.16
CA LEU A 70 3.03 -0.69 2.54
C LEU A 70 4.19 -1.52 3.08
N TYR A 71 5.10 -0.87 3.81
CA TYR A 71 6.23 -1.52 4.47
C TYR A 71 6.21 -1.16 5.96
N TRP A 72 6.38 -2.17 6.81
CA TRP A 72 6.50 -1.97 8.26
C TRP A 72 7.40 -3.06 8.84
N THR A 73 8.02 -2.80 9.99
CA THR A 73 8.88 -3.76 10.66
C THR A 73 8.17 -4.35 11.88
N ASP A 74 8.11 -5.67 11.99
CA ASP A 74 7.54 -6.38 13.14
C ASP A 74 8.60 -7.27 13.80
N GLU A 75 9.21 -6.75 14.87
CA GLU A 75 10.28 -7.44 15.62
C GLU A 75 9.84 -8.78 16.25
N ARG A 76 8.53 -9.06 16.28
CA ARG A 76 7.97 -10.32 16.80
C ARG A 76 8.04 -11.46 15.78
N ILE A 77 8.49 -11.17 14.55
CA ILE A 77 8.65 -12.14 13.47
C ILE A 77 10.15 -12.32 13.23
N THR A 78 10.63 -13.56 13.21
CA THR A 78 12.03 -13.89 12.94
C THR A 78 12.11 -14.79 11.71
N ILE A 79 12.92 -14.41 10.71
CA ILE A 79 13.23 -15.33 9.59
C ILE A 79 14.30 -16.32 10.06
N ASP A 80 14.11 -17.61 9.76
CA ASP A 80 15.16 -18.60 9.98
C ASP A 80 16.31 -18.32 9.01
N ASN A 81 17.50 -18.05 9.56
CA ASN A 81 18.69 -17.58 8.83
C ASN A 81 19.27 -18.61 7.84
N THR A 82 18.59 -19.73 7.65
CA THR A 82 18.90 -20.79 6.68
C THR A 82 18.39 -20.47 5.27
N SER A 83 17.56 -19.43 5.10
CA SER A 83 17.13 -18.98 3.78
C SER A 83 18.29 -18.35 3.00
N LEU A 84 18.60 -18.92 1.83
CA LEU A 84 19.59 -18.40 0.88
C LEU A 84 19.20 -17.02 0.30
N THR A 85 17.91 -16.66 0.36
CA THR A 85 17.37 -15.41 -0.19
C THR A 85 17.15 -14.37 0.91
N ASP A 86 17.35 -13.09 0.59
CA ASP A 86 17.16 -11.97 1.53
C ASP A 86 15.69 -11.65 1.84
N GLN A 87 14.78 -12.29 1.10
CA GLN A 87 13.34 -12.16 1.25
C GLN A 87 12.64 -13.49 0.96
N VAL A 88 11.48 -13.67 1.56
CA VAL A 88 10.58 -14.80 1.33
C VAL A 88 9.23 -14.23 0.86
N GLU A 89 8.71 -14.77 -0.23
CA GLU A 89 7.36 -14.43 -0.69
C GLU A 89 6.34 -15.33 -0.02
N LEU A 90 5.35 -14.71 0.61
CA LEU A 90 4.28 -15.38 1.32
C LEU A 90 3.04 -15.42 0.41
N THR A 91 2.33 -16.54 0.47
CA THR A 91 1.07 -16.67 -0.27
C THR A 91 0.00 -15.84 0.43
N TRP A 92 -0.65 -14.90 -0.29
CA TRP A 92 -1.70 -14.02 0.26
C TRP A 92 -2.79 -14.77 1.04
N ALA A 93 -3.19 -15.96 0.57
CA ALA A 93 -4.18 -16.79 1.26
C ALA A 93 -3.75 -17.27 2.67
N ARG A 94 -2.46 -17.21 3.00
CA ARG A 94 -1.88 -17.50 4.33
C ARG A 94 -1.49 -16.24 5.12
N ASP A 95 -1.61 -15.04 4.54
CA ASP A 95 -1.12 -13.76 5.11
C ASP A 95 -1.99 -13.12 6.18
N HIS A 96 -3.23 -13.59 6.39
CA HIS A 96 -4.07 -13.09 7.49
C HIS A 96 -3.55 -13.47 8.89
N SER A 97 -2.37 -14.09 8.96
CA SER A 97 -1.67 -14.47 10.19
C SER A 97 -0.91 -13.29 10.81
N PHE A 98 -0.55 -12.27 10.02
CA PHE A 98 0.23 -11.13 10.50
C PHE A 98 -0.64 -9.92 10.83
N TRP A 99 -0.18 -9.10 11.77
CA TRP A 99 -0.68 -7.74 11.93
C TRP A 99 -0.39 -6.95 10.65
N THR A 100 -1.39 -6.24 10.14
CA THR A 100 -1.28 -5.39 8.96
C THR A 100 -1.77 -3.98 9.34
N PRO A 101 -1.04 -2.91 8.99
CA PRO A 101 -1.47 -1.54 9.27
C PRO A 101 -2.77 -1.23 8.54
N ASP A 102 -3.64 -0.45 9.17
CA ASP A 102 -4.83 0.07 8.51
C ASP A 102 -4.48 1.32 7.70
N LEU A 103 -4.88 1.33 6.43
CA LEU A 103 -4.70 2.49 5.56
C LEU A 103 -6.06 3.10 5.26
N TYR A 104 -6.23 4.35 5.64
CA TYR A 104 -7.37 5.17 5.31
C TYR A 104 -6.95 6.25 4.30
N ILE A 105 -7.67 6.31 3.18
CA ILE A 105 -7.48 7.33 2.15
C ILE A 105 -8.64 8.30 2.26
N ARG A 106 -8.37 9.56 2.61
CA ARG A 106 -9.41 10.53 2.96
C ARG A 106 -10.32 10.87 1.79
N GLN A 107 -9.74 11.06 0.61
CA GLN A 107 -10.45 11.42 -0.62
C GLN A 107 -11.04 10.21 -1.33
N LEU A 108 -10.97 9.01 -0.75
CA LEU A 108 -11.43 7.79 -1.41
C LEU A 108 -12.95 7.81 -1.63
N ARG A 109 -13.35 7.58 -2.88
CA ARG A 109 -14.74 7.30 -3.26
C ARG A 109 -14.97 5.80 -3.36
N GLU A 110 -14.09 5.12 -4.07
CA GLU A 110 -14.18 3.69 -4.30
C GLU A 110 -12.76 3.11 -4.46
N MET A 111 -12.54 1.93 -3.90
CA MET A 111 -11.35 1.13 -4.14
C MET A 111 -11.80 -0.27 -4.56
N ARG A 112 -11.30 -0.72 -5.71
CA ARG A 112 -11.57 -2.05 -6.23
C ARG A 112 -10.26 -2.81 -6.39
N ILE A 113 -10.08 -3.87 -5.61
CA ILE A 113 -8.92 -4.76 -5.73
C ILE A 113 -8.98 -5.43 -7.10
N LEU A 114 -7.85 -5.43 -7.81
CA LEU A 114 -7.73 -6.10 -9.10
C LEU A 114 -7.58 -7.60 -8.87
N SER A 115 -8.38 -8.40 -9.56
CA SER A 115 -8.32 -9.87 -9.49
C SER A 115 -8.67 -10.49 -10.83
N LEU A 116 -8.11 -11.67 -11.10
CA LEU A 116 -8.45 -12.50 -12.26
C LEU A 116 -8.76 -13.94 -11.80
N PHE A 117 -7.74 -14.62 -11.27
CA PHE A 117 -7.88 -15.92 -10.60
C PHE A 117 -7.75 -15.80 -9.08
N GLN A 118 -6.93 -14.84 -8.66
CA GLN A 118 -6.68 -14.43 -7.29
C GLN A 118 -6.55 -12.90 -7.28
N ASP A 119 -6.77 -12.28 -6.12
CA ASP A 119 -6.39 -10.90 -5.88
C ASP A 119 -4.93 -10.66 -6.25
N MET A 120 -4.66 -9.55 -6.94
CA MET A 120 -3.31 -9.08 -7.29
C MET A 120 -2.63 -8.51 -6.05
N ALA A 121 -2.39 -9.37 -5.07
CA ALA A 121 -1.74 -9.03 -3.82
C ALA A 121 -0.52 -9.92 -3.60
N SER A 122 0.54 -9.36 -3.01
CA SER A 122 1.72 -10.11 -2.59
C SER A 122 2.20 -9.62 -1.23
N VAL A 123 2.68 -10.54 -0.41
CA VAL A 123 3.40 -10.19 0.81
C VAL A 123 4.80 -10.76 0.75
N ARG A 124 5.75 -9.94 1.15
CA ARG A 124 7.15 -10.34 1.28
C ARG A 124 7.63 -10.04 2.68
N LEU A 125 8.30 -11.02 3.27
CA LEU A 125 9.00 -10.88 4.53
C LEU A 125 10.49 -10.81 4.25
N TYR A 126 11.14 -9.77 4.75
CA TYR A 126 12.57 -9.51 4.61
C TYR A 126 13.33 -9.99 5.86
N LYS A 127 14.62 -10.32 5.70
CA LYS A 127 15.49 -10.80 6.80
C LYS A 127 15.55 -9.87 8.02
N ASN A 128 15.34 -8.57 7.82
CA ASN A 128 15.30 -7.57 8.88
C ASN A 128 13.92 -7.48 9.57
N SER A 129 13.05 -8.47 9.38
CA SER A 129 11.68 -8.51 9.90
C SER A 129 10.76 -7.42 9.35
N THR A 130 11.15 -6.77 8.24
CA THR A 130 10.24 -5.90 7.48
C THR A 130 9.27 -6.75 6.67
N LEU A 131 7.99 -6.46 6.81
CA LEU A 131 6.94 -6.95 5.95
C LEU A 131 6.65 -5.91 4.88
N ARG A 132 6.31 -6.40 3.69
CA ARG A 132 5.80 -5.58 2.59
C ARG A 132 4.54 -6.21 2.04
N VAL A 133 3.43 -5.48 2.09
CA VAL A 133 2.21 -5.79 1.34
C VAL A 133 2.20 -4.94 0.07
N SER A 134 1.85 -5.55 -1.05
CA SER A 134 1.60 -4.86 -2.31
C SER A 134 0.27 -5.31 -2.88
N THR A 135 -0.67 -4.39 -3.09
CA THR A 135 -2.02 -4.67 -3.60
C THR A 135 -2.30 -3.85 -4.85
N GLY A 136 -2.62 -4.54 -5.95
CA GLY A 136 -3.11 -3.94 -7.18
C GLY A 136 -4.58 -3.54 -7.03
N ALA A 137 -4.91 -2.27 -7.27
CA ALA A 137 -6.27 -1.75 -7.14
C ALA A 137 -6.56 -0.64 -8.16
N THR A 138 -7.82 -0.54 -8.58
CA THR A 138 -8.38 0.69 -9.14
C THR A 138 -8.85 1.55 -7.96
N VAL A 139 -8.30 2.75 -7.83
CA VAL A 139 -8.61 3.72 -6.79
C VAL A 139 -9.29 4.92 -7.43
N ILE A 140 -10.50 5.24 -6.99
CA ILE A 140 -11.25 6.43 -7.40
C ILE A 140 -11.21 7.41 -6.24
N ILE A 141 -10.65 8.59 -6.48
CA ILE A 141 -10.54 9.66 -5.49
C ILE A 141 -11.37 10.87 -5.92
N LYS A 142 -11.98 11.52 -4.94
CA LYS A 142 -12.57 12.86 -5.11
C LYS A 142 -11.45 13.87 -5.34
N CYS A 143 -11.66 14.77 -6.28
CA CYS A 143 -10.78 15.86 -6.61
C CYS A 143 -11.62 17.13 -6.73
N ASP A 144 -11.55 18.04 -5.76
CA ASP A 144 -12.30 19.30 -5.80
C ASP A 144 -11.77 20.18 -6.96
N MET A 145 -12.51 20.22 -8.07
CA MET A 145 -12.05 20.86 -9.30
C MET A 145 -12.46 22.33 -9.34
N ASP A 146 -11.56 23.20 -9.82
CA ASP A 146 -11.83 24.62 -10.03
C ASP A 146 -11.99 24.91 -11.53
N PHE A 147 -13.23 25.19 -11.96
CA PHE A 147 -13.56 25.49 -13.35
C PHE A 147 -13.55 26.98 -13.69
N SER A 148 -13.02 27.85 -12.83
CA SER A 148 -12.99 29.30 -13.04
C SER A 148 -12.31 29.72 -14.34
N LEU A 149 -11.35 28.91 -14.83
CA LEU A 149 -10.58 29.17 -16.06
C LEU A 149 -10.90 28.19 -17.20
N TYR A 150 -12.05 27.51 -17.15
CA TYR A 150 -12.45 26.57 -18.19
C TYR A 150 -12.37 27.20 -19.60
N PRO A 151 -11.79 26.51 -20.61
CA PRO A 151 -11.19 25.17 -20.61
C PRO A 151 -9.66 25.16 -20.42
N LEU A 152 -9.04 26.31 -20.11
CA LEU A 152 -7.60 26.45 -19.85
C LEU A 152 -7.29 26.36 -18.35
N ASP A 153 -8.07 25.55 -17.67
CA ASP A 153 -8.00 25.29 -16.26
C ASP A 153 -6.94 24.23 -15.93
N VAL A 154 -6.57 24.23 -14.66
CA VAL A 154 -5.59 23.35 -14.09
C VAL A 154 -6.18 22.76 -12.83
N GLN A 155 -6.22 21.43 -12.78
CA GLN A 155 -6.80 20.72 -11.64
C GLN A 155 -5.71 20.16 -10.73
N THR A 156 -5.93 20.24 -9.42
CA THR A 156 -5.08 19.62 -8.41
C THR A 156 -5.88 18.65 -7.57
N CYS A 157 -5.47 17.39 -7.57
CA CYS A 157 -6.13 16.34 -6.80
C CYS A 157 -5.20 15.85 -5.70
N ASN A 158 -5.48 16.24 -4.45
CA ASN A 158 -4.69 15.82 -3.29
C ASN A 158 -5.18 14.46 -2.78
N VAL A 159 -4.25 13.64 -2.29
CA VAL A 159 -4.56 12.35 -1.66
C VAL A 159 -3.86 12.27 -0.33
N ASP A 160 -4.64 12.05 0.72
CA ASP A 160 -4.16 11.94 2.09
C ASP A 160 -4.27 10.50 2.58
N PHE A 161 -3.14 9.96 3.02
CA PHE A 161 -3.06 8.65 3.68
C PHE A 161 -2.99 8.84 5.19
N SER A 162 -3.81 8.13 5.94
CA SER A 162 -3.78 8.17 7.41
C SER A 162 -4.19 6.82 8.00
N SER A 163 -4.04 6.67 9.31
CA SER A 163 -4.58 5.52 10.03
C SER A 163 -5.94 5.93 10.58
N TYR A 164 -6.92 5.03 10.48
CA TYR A 164 -8.23 5.23 11.08
C TYR A 164 -8.22 4.87 12.57
N LYS A 165 -7.52 3.78 12.94
CA LYS A 165 -7.56 3.19 14.28
C LYS A 165 -6.47 3.67 15.22
N TYR A 166 -5.35 4.13 14.68
CA TYR A 166 -4.16 4.43 15.48
C TYR A 166 -3.78 5.90 15.37
N THR A 167 -3.38 6.45 16.51
CA THR A 167 -2.91 7.83 16.63
C THR A 167 -1.44 7.94 16.27
N VAL A 168 -0.95 9.17 16.14
CA VAL A 168 0.48 9.44 15.88
C VAL A 168 1.40 8.77 16.91
N ALA A 169 0.98 8.66 18.17
CA ALA A 169 1.80 8.02 19.20
C ALA A 169 2.01 6.51 18.95
N ASP A 170 1.12 5.88 18.17
CA ASP A 170 1.17 4.47 17.85
C ASP A 170 1.84 4.23 16.50
N MET A 171 1.45 4.99 15.47
CA MET A 171 2.08 4.92 14.16
C MET A 171 1.95 6.21 13.35
N HIS A 172 2.86 6.37 12.39
CA HIS A 172 2.76 7.38 11.33
C HIS A 172 3.12 6.78 9.97
N PHE A 173 2.61 7.43 8.92
CA PHE A 173 2.94 7.11 7.53
C PHE A 173 4.03 8.01 6.99
N ARG A 174 4.86 7.48 6.09
CA ARG A 174 5.89 8.22 5.37
C ARG A 174 6.12 7.67 3.97
N TRP A 175 6.52 8.50 3.01
CA TRP A 175 7.00 8.07 1.70
C TRP A 175 8.27 7.22 1.82
N LYS A 176 8.31 6.09 1.11
CA LYS A 176 9.55 5.34 0.92
C LYS A 176 10.56 6.20 0.14
N ASP A 177 11.81 6.30 0.61
CA ASP A 177 12.76 7.24 0.02
C ASP A 177 13.15 6.94 -1.44
N ASP A 178 13.20 5.66 -1.84
CA ASP A 178 13.71 5.25 -3.17
C ASP A 178 12.91 4.11 -3.84
N PRO A 179 12.10 4.39 -4.88
CA PRO A 179 11.35 5.62 -5.07
C PRO A 179 9.99 5.57 -4.35
N PRO A 180 9.42 6.73 -3.96
CA PRO A 180 8.08 6.78 -3.37
C PRO A 180 6.96 6.58 -4.39
N LEU A 181 7.19 7.09 -5.61
CA LEU A 181 6.34 6.88 -6.78
C LEU A 181 7.15 6.16 -7.84
N SER A 182 6.56 5.13 -8.41
CA SER A 182 7.13 4.39 -9.53
C SER A 182 6.11 4.28 -10.65
N PHE A 183 6.61 4.13 -11.87
CA PHE A 183 5.82 4.11 -13.09
C PHE A 183 6.33 3.00 -14.02
N PRO A 184 5.52 2.50 -14.97
CA PRO A 184 5.96 1.60 -16.02
C PRO A 184 7.18 2.14 -16.77
N SER A 185 8.06 1.27 -17.30
CA SER A 185 9.29 1.71 -17.98
C SER A 185 9.04 2.46 -19.30
N ASP A 186 7.88 2.26 -19.91
CA ASP A 186 7.37 2.97 -21.08
C ASP A 186 6.71 4.33 -20.72
N PHE A 187 6.76 4.73 -19.45
CA PHE A 187 6.33 6.02 -18.98
C PHE A 187 7.28 7.13 -19.48
N GLY A 188 6.82 7.89 -20.47
CA GLY A 188 7.48 9.11 -20.97
C GLY A 188 7.21 10.34 -20.09
N ASP A 189 6.88 11.49 -20.71
CA ASP A 189 6.70 12.78 -20.00
C ASP A 189 5.41 12.92 -19.15
N GLY A 190 4.79 11.82 -18.70
CA GLY A 190 3.52 11.82 -17.95
C GLY A 190 2.37 11.07 -18.62
N TYR A 191 1.25 10.93 -17.91
CA TYR A 191 0.06 10.28 -18.47
C TYR A 191 -0.72 11.26 -19.34
N ARG A 192 -0.77 10.96 -20.64
CA ARG A 192 -1.51 11.76 -21.62
C ARG A 192 -2.85 11.08 -21.90
N LEU A 193 -3.91 11.66 -21.36
CA LEU A 193 -5.29 11.38 -21.75
C LEU A 193 -5.65 12.26 -22.96
N PRO A 194 -6.72 11.94 -23.72
CA PRO A 194 -7.14 12.75 -24.86
C PRO A 194 -7.33 14.24 -24.53
N ARG A 195 -7.77 14.56 -23.31
CA ARG A 195 -8.07 15.93 -22.85
C ARG A 195 -7.10 16.47 -21.79
N TYR A 196 -6.26 15.61 -21.19
CA TYR A 196 -5.45 15.98 -20.03
C TYR A 196 -4.01 15.48 -20.14
N VAL A 197 -3.09 16.22 -19.53
CA VAL A 197 -1.76 15.76 -19.18
C VAL A 197 -1.70 15.68 -17.66
N VAL A 198 -1.37 14.50 -17.11
CA VAL A 198 -1.34 14.23 -15.66
C VAL A 198 0.10 14.01 -15.20
N SER A 199 0.46 14.67 -14.11
CA SER A 199 1.74 14.53 -13.41
C SER A 199 1.50 14.20 -11.95
N PHE A 200 2.43 13.47 -11.33
CA PHE A 200 2.37 13.12 -9.92
C PHE A 200 3.59 13.68 -9.18
N THR A 201 3.37 14.11 -7.95
CA THR A 201 4.42 14.64 -7.06
C THR A 201 4.23 14.06 -5.67
N THR A 202 5.22 14.17 -4.78
CA THR A 202 5.11 13.71 -3.38
C THR A 202 5.43 14.85 -2.43
N GLU A 203 4.69 14.96 -1.33
CA GLU A 203 4.89 16.01 -0.33
C GLU A 203 5.38 15.35 0.95
N LYS A 204 6.33 16.01 1.62
CA LYS A 204 6.76 15.62 2.96
C LYS A 204 6.11 16.52 4.02
N ALA A 205 4.90 16.99 3.75
CA ALA A 205 4.16 17.84 4.67
C ALA A 205 3.40 16.97 5.67
N ASN A 206 3.74 17.14 6.96
CA ASN A 206 3.02 16.51 8.05
C ASN A 206 1.80 17.37 8.39
N HIS A 207 0.63 17.01 7.88
CA HIS A 207 -0.63 17.61 8.33
C HIS A 207 -1.13 16.79 9.53
N THR A 208 -1.70 17.44 10.55
CA THR A 208 -2.38 16.73 11.65
C THR A 208 -3.89 16.93 11.50
N ILE A 209 -4.64 15.84 11.40
CA ILE A 209 -6.09 15.81 11.45
C ILE A 209 -6.50 15.23 12.80
N TYR A 210 -7.47 15.87 13.43
CA TYR A 210 -8.12 15.35 14.61
C TYR A 210 -9.33 14.51 14.16
N TYR A 211 -9.26 13.21 14.35
CA TYR A 211 -10.47 12.38 14.38
C TYR A 211 -10.94 12.37 15.85
N GLY A 212 -12.23 12.17 16.12
CA GLY A 212 -12.79 12.31 17.47
C GLY A 212 -12.12 11.48 18.59
N GLU A 213 -11.24 10.54 18.23
CA GLU A 213 -10.47 9.67 19.12
C GLU A 213 -9.01 10.12 19.34
N GLY A 214 -8.54 11.20 18.72
CA GLY A 214 -7.20 11.76 18.95
C GLY A 214 -6.57 12.44 17.72
N ASN A 215 -5.26 12.66 17.80
CA ASN A 215 -4.49 13.27 16.71
C ASN A 215 -4.01 12.17 15.77
N HIS A 216 -4.28 12.34 14.48
CA HIS A 216 -3.80 11.50 13.41
C HIS A 216 -3.04 12.36 12.41
N ILE A 217 -1.93 11.88 11.87
CA ILE A 217 -1.20 12.61 10.83
C ILE A 217 -1.63 12.04 9.49
N PRO A 218 -2.46 12.74 8.69
CA PRO A 218 -2.49 12.52 7.26
C PRO A 218 -1.13 12.83 6.65
N PHE A 219 -0.82 12.03 5.65
CA PHE A 219 0.34 12.18 4.83
C PHE A 219 -0.11 12.48 3.40
N VAL A 220 0.30 13.64 2.89
CA VAL A 220 -0.29 14.29 1.70
C VAL A 220 0.53 14.02 0.44
N VAL A 221 -0.16 13.77 -0.68
CA VAL A 221 0.36 13.91 -2.05
C VAL A 221 0.11 15.37 -2.50
N PRO A 222 1.12 16.16 -2.95
CA PRO A 222 1.03 17.61 -3.06
C PRO A 222 0.20 18.16 -4.21
N HIS A 223 -0.10 19.43 -3.94
CA HIS A 223 -0.37 20.57 -4.80
C HIS A 223 0.92 21.34 -5.17
N PRO A 224 1.01 22.03 -6.32
CA PRO A 224 2.05 23.02 -6.57
C PRO A 224 1.55 24.46 -6.29
N ALA A 225 2.10 25.12 -5.27
CA ALA A 225 1.94 26.57 -5.08
C ALA A 225 3.24 27.33 -5.41
N SER A 226 3.19 28.08 -6.53
CA SER A 226 4.02 29.23 -6.95
C SER A 226 5.57 29.15 -6.91
N LEU A 227 6.22 28.97 -8.07
CA LEU A 227 6.96 30.00 -8.83
C LEU A 227 7.90 29.38 -9.89
N SER A 228 7.69 29.78 -11.15
CA SER A 228 8.67 29.81 -12.27
C SER A 228 9.26 28.48 -12.81
N LYS A 229 8.44 27.67 -13.50
CA LYS A 229 8.74 26.98 -14.79
C LYS A 229 7.62 25.97 -15.12
N PRO A 230 7.35 25.68 -16.42
CA PRO A 230 6.13 24.98 -16.83
C PRO A 230 6.34 23.47 -16.86
N HIS A 231 6.38 22.84 -15.71
CA HIS A 231 6.19 21.40 -15.59
C HIS A 231 5.38 21.18 -14.33
N ASN A 232 4.56 20.14 -14.29
CA ASN A 232 3.69 19.77 -13.18
C ASN A 232 2.37 20.53 -13.24
N LEU A 233 1.26 19.78 -13.41
CA LEU A 233 -0.15 20.12 -13.21
C LEU A 233 -1.01 19.19 -14.08
N LEU A 234 -2.21 18.85 -13.60
CA LEU A 234 -3.25 18.20 -14.40
C LEU A 234 -3.78 19.26 -15.36
N ARG A 235 -3.14 19.36 -16.53
CA ARG A 235 -3.36 20.44 -17.48
C ARG A 235 -4.25 19.97 -18.60
N ARG A 236 -5.37 20.67 -18.77
CA ARG A 236 -6.23 20.46 -19.91
C ARG A 236 -5.58 21.00 -21.19
N ARG A 237 -5.74 20.27 -22.29
CA ARG A 237 -5.30 20.71 -23.62
C ARG A 237 -6.31 21.62 -24.29
#